data_AF-A0A8K1CC51-F1
#
_entry.id   AF-A0A8K1CC51-F1
#
_cell.length_a   1.000
_cell.length_b   1.000
_cell.length_c   1.000
_cell.angle_alpha   90.00
_cell.angle_beta   90.00
_cell.angle_gamma   90.00
#
_symmetry.space_group_name_H-M   'P 1'
#
loop_
_entity.id
_entity.type
_entity.pdbx_description
1 polymer ?
#
loop_
_entity_poly.entity_id
_entity_poly.type
_entity_poly.pdbx_seq_one_letter_code
_entity_poly.pdbx_strand_id
1 'polypeptide(L)'
;MVQYHLAGRVNCEDYVICERLLDILNVSLPDFAVTKTPYRQDQWSAAAAELSRVYGLRLPTASGAVICDVVVWSDTGRLVSTDADSFSTFALRTYGVQLDLTEAEVTLYMRANVDELRQQSKKIPSK
;
A
#
# COMPACT_ATOMS: atom_id res chain seq x y z
N MET A 1 -18.37 8.54 3.73
CA MET A 1 -17.54 7.33 3.63
C MET A 1 -16.13 7.77 3.25
N VAL A 2 -15.13 7.40 4.05
CA VAL A 2 -13.72 7.65 3.76
C VAL A 2 -13.20 6.43 3.00
N GLN A 3 -12.61 6.66 1.82
CA GLN A 3 -12.01 5.58 1.04
C GLN A 3 -10.55 5.89 0.76
N TYR A 4 -9.69 4.94 1.13
CA TYR A 4 -8.28 4.96 0.77
C TYR A 4 -7.93 3.82 -0.19
N HIS A 5 -6.91 4.09 -0.97
CA HIS A 5 -6.31 3.15 -1.88
C HIS A 5 -4.87 2.93 -1.46
N LEU A 6 -4.43 1.68 -1.55
CA LEU A 6 -3.07 1.24 -1.31
C LEU A 6 -2.57 0.52 -2.55
N ALA A 7 -1.40 0.90 -3.04
CA ALA A 7 -0.66 0.14 -4.03
C ALA A 7 0.80 0.08 -3.63
N GLY A 8 1.44 -1.05 -3.85
CA GLY A 8 2.85 -1.18 -3.54
C GLY A 8 3.38 -2.58 -3.73
N ARG A 9 4.67 -2.69 -3.48
CA ARG A 9 5.44 -3.91 -3.65
C ARG A 9 5.23 -4.85 -2.47
N VAL A 10 4.68 -6.04 -2.71
CA VAL A 10 4.31 -6.96 -1.61
C VAL A 10 5.48 -7.52 -0.79
N ASN A 11 6.70 -7.47 -1.32
CA ASN A 11 7.92 -7.90 -0.62
C ASN A 11 8.68 -6.75 0.04
N CYS A 12 8.01 -5.63 0.36
CA CYS A 12 8.58 -4.55 1.16
C CYS A 12 7.83 -4.35 2.47
N GLU A 13 8.56 -3.86 3.47
CA GLU A 13 8.05 -3.53 4.79
C GLU A 13 7.04 -2.38 4.74
N ASP A 14 7.32 -1.36 3.93
CA ASP A 14 6.45 -0.20 3.76
C ASP A 14 5.01 -0.59 3.38
N TYR A 15 4.87 -1.53 2.44
CA TYR A 15 3.58 -2.03 2.00
C TYR A 15 2.85 -2.75 3.15
N VAL A 16 3.54 -3.64 3.86
CA VAL A 16 2.95 -4.43 4.95
C VAL A 16 2.47 -3.52 6.09
N ILE A 17 3.27 -2.54 6.49
CA ILE A 17 2.90 -1.62 7.56
C ILE A 17 1.69 -0.77 7.13
N CYS A 18 1.71 -0.21 5.92
CA CYS A 18 0.59 0.58 5.40
C CYS A 18 -0.69 -0.25 5.27
N GLU A 19 -0.57 -1.48 4.77
CA GLU A 19 -1.66 -2.43 4.66
C GLU A 19 -2.28 -2.74 6.02
N ARG A 20 -1.45 -3.05 7.02
CA ARG A 20 -1.93 -3.40 8.36
C ARG A 20 -2.65 -2.23 9.03
N LEU A 21 -2.09 -1.02 8.94
CA LEU A 21 -2.73 0.18 9.48
C LEU A 21 -4.08 0.44 8.81
N LEU A 22 -4.18 0.27 7.50
CA LEU A 22 -5.44 0.37 6.77
C LEU A 22 -6.44 -0.72 7.18
N ASP A 23 -5.99 -1.94 7.46
CA ASP A 23 -6.85 -3.01 7.98
C ASP A 23 -7.42 -2.69 9.36
N ILE A 24 -6.59 -2.17 10.26
CA ILE A 24 -7.04 -1.73 11.59
C ILE A 24 -8.12 -0.64 11.43
N LEU A 25 -7.89 0.34 10.57
CA LEU A 25 -8.85 1.42 10.31
C LEU A 25 -10.16 0.89 9.71
N ASN A 26 -10.08 -0.01 8.73
CA ASN A 26 -11.23 -0.60 8.06
C ASN A 26 -12.11 -1.44 8.99
N VAL A 27 -11.50 -2.10 9.99
CA VAL A 27 -12.23 -2.87 11.01
C VAL A 27 -12.77 -1.97 12.12
N SER A 28 -12.08 -0.88 12.44
CA SER A 28 -12.39 -0.05 13.62
C SER A 28 -13.38 1.09 13.34
N LEU A 29 -13.53 1.52 12.09
CA LEU A 29 -14.33 2.70 11.74
C LEU A 29 -15.56 2.33 10.90
N PRO A 30 -16.79 2.69 11.35
CA PRO A 30 -17.98 2.59 10.51
C PRO A 30 -17.87 3.66 9.40
N ASP A 31 -17.99 3.27 8.13
CA ASP A 31 -17.81 4.11 6.93
C ASP A 31 -16.35 4.37 6.49
N PHE A 32 -15.47 3.41 6.72
CA PHE A 32 -14.13 3.35 6.14
C PHE A 32 -14.02 2.20 5.13
N ALA A 33 -13.42 2.47 3.97
CA ALA A 33 -13.20 1.48 2.94
C ALA A 33 -11.76 1.52 2.42
N VAL A 34 -11.22 0.36 2.06
CA VAL A 34 -9.86 0.21 1.54
C VAL A 34 -9.87 -0.59 0.26
N THR A 35 -9.21 -0.06 -0.78
CA THR A 35 -8.87 -0.82 -1.99
C THR A 35 -7.38 -1.09 -2.00
N LYS A 36 -6.98 -2.35 -2.07
CA LYS A 36 -5.57 -2.77 -2.09
C LYS A 36 -5.20 -3.30 -3.47
N THR A 37 -4.08 -2.86 -4.02
CA THR A 37 -3.55 -3.31 -5.29
C THR A 37 -2.10 -3.76 -5.11
N PRO A 38 -1.89 -5.04 -4.71
CA PRO A 38 -0.57 -5.60 -4.52
C PRO A 38 0.17 -5.76 -5.86
N TYR A 39 1.45 -5.40 -5.90
CA TYR A 39 2.31 -5.57 -7.06
C TYR A 39 3.54 -6.41 -6.75
N ARG A 40 4.01 -7.14 -7.76
CA ARG A 40 5.33 -7.75 -7.74
C ARG A 40 6.41 -6.70 -7.96
N GLN A 41 7.62 -6.98 -7.49
CA GLN A 41 8.77 -6.09 -7.65
C GLN A 41 9.06 -5.71 -9.11
N ASP A 42 8.92 -6.65 -10.04
CA ASP A 42 9.14 -6.45 -11.48
C ASP A 42 8.06 -5.62 -12.17
N GLN A 43 6.89 -5.48 -11.54
CA GLN A 43 5.75 -4.72 -12.08
C GLN A 43 5.63 -3.33 -11.45
N TRP A 44 6.22 -3.14 -10.26
CA TRP A 44 5.96 -1.97 -9.43
C TRP A 44 6.35 -0.64 -10.09
N SER A 45 7.53 -0.55 -10.71
CA SER A 45 7.98 0.71 -11.34
C SER A 45 7.02 1.21 -12.42
N ALA A 46 6.55 0.29 -13.29
CA ALA A 46 5.57 0.62 -14.32
C ALA A 46 4.20 0.99 -13.71
N ALA A 47 3.76 0.23 -12.71
CA ALA A 47 2.50 0.51 -12.01
C ALA A 47 2.52 1.87 -11.30
N ALA A 48 3.59 2.21 -10.60
CA ALA A 48 3.73 3.47 -9.88
C ALA A 48 3.75 4.67 -10.84
N ALA A 49 4.45 4.56 -11.98
CA ALA A 49 4.42 5.57 -13.02
C ALA A 49 3.00 5.76 -13.59
N GLU A 50 2.27 4.67 -13.80
CA GLU A 50 0.89 4.72 -14.26
C GLU A 50 -0.05 5.35 -13.22
N LEU A 51 0.10 5.02 -11.93
CA LEU A 51 -0.65 5.66 -10.85
C LEU A 51 -0.41 7.16 -10.79
N SER A 52 0.85 7.60 -10.92
CA SER A 52 1.20 9.02 -11.00
C SER A 52 0.50 9.71 -12.19
N ARG A 53 0.48 9.05 -13.36
CA ARG A 53 -0.16 9.56 -14.58
C ARG A 53 -1.68 9.64 -14.47
N VAL A 54 -2.33 8.59 -13.98
CA VAL A 54 -3.80 8.46 -13.94
C VAL A 54 -4.40 9.36 -12.86
N TYR A 55 -3.80 9.38 -11.67
CA TYR A 55 -4.33 10.10 -10.52
C TYR A 55 -3.64 11.45 -10.26
N GLY A 56 -2.63 11.82 -11.06
CA GLY A 56 -1.88 13.06 -10.88
C GLY A 56 -1.02 13.09 -9.61
N LEU A 57 -0.64 11.93 -9.08
CA LEU A 57 0.13 11.82 -7.84
C LEU A 57 1.57 12.28 -8.06
N ARG A 58 2.06 13.14 -7.16
CA ARG A 58 3.46 13.58 -7.15
C ARG A 58 4.30 12.59 -6.37
N LEU A 59 4.75 11.53 -7.03
CA LEU A 59 5.58 10.50 -6.43
C LEU A 59 7.06 10.92 -6.40
N PRO A 60 7.83 10.51 -5.38
CA PRO A 60 9.26 10.77 -5.35
C PRO A 60 9.96 10.04 -6.50
N THR A 61 10.81 10.76 -7.23
CA THR A 61 11.57 10.21 -8.37
C THR A 61 13.06 10.53 -8.28
N ALA A 62 13.91 9.59 -8.69
CA ALA A 62 15.33 9.80 -8.93
C ALA A 62 15.67 9.38 -10.36
N SER A 63 16.37 10.24 -11.11
CA SER A 63 16.74 9.99 -12.51
C SER A 63 15.57 9.56 -13.41
N GLY A 64 14.36 10.08 -13.13
CA GLY A 64 13.14 9.77 -13.88
C GLY A 64 12.43 8.47 -13.49
N ALA A 65 12.94 7.73 -12.49
CA ALA A 65 12.30 6.53 -11.95
C ALA A 65 11.65 6.79 -10.59
N VAL A 66 10.49 6.19 -10.33
CA VAL A 66 9.84 6.24 -9.01
C VAL A 66 10.65 5.44 -7.99
N ILE A 67 10.90 6.02 -6.82
CA ILE A 67 11.76 5.42 -5.78
C ILE A 67 11.03 4.97 -4.51
N CYS A 68 9.74 5.25 -4.37
CA CYS A 68 8.95 4.72 -3.25
C CYS A 68 8.46 3.30 -3.56
N ASP A 69 8.31 2.46 -2.53
CA ASP A 69 7.81 1.09 -2.67
C ASP A 69 6.30 0.94 -2.41
N VAL A 70 5.68 2.00 -1.88
CA VAL A 70 4.25 2.05 -1.55
C VAL A 70 3.67 3.41 -1.91
N VAL A 71 2.38 3.45 -2.20
CA VAL A 71 1.60 4.66 -2.42
C VAL A 71 0.25 4.48 -1.74
N VAL A 72 -0.10 5.43 -0.87
CA VAL A 72 -1.43 5.54 -0.25
C VAL A 72 -2.08 6.84 -0.71
N TRP A 73 -3.31 6.78 -1.21
CA TRP A 73 -4.05 7.97 -1.65
C TRP A 73 -5.54 7.85 -1.31
N SER A 74 -6.22 8.99 -1.18
CA SER A 74 -7.67 9.01 -0.99
C SER A 74 -8.41 8.87 -2.32
N ASP A 75 -9.68 8.51 -2.25
CA ASP A 75 -10.62 8.51 -3.38
C ASP A 75 -10.68 9.84 -4.16
N THR A 76 -10.42 10.96 -3.50
CA THR A 76 -10.29 12.29 -4.12
C THR A 76 -9.00 12.50 -4.93
N GLY A 77 -8.13 11.49 -5.02
CA GLY A 77 -6.86 11.55 -5.74
C GLY A 77 -5.74 12.26 -4.97
N ARG A 78 -5.92 12.52 -3.68
CA ARG A 78 -4.88 13.17 -2.85
C ARG A 78 -3.90 12.12 -2.34
N LEU A 79 -2.61 12.35 -2.61
CA LEU A 79 -1.52 11.57 -2.02
C LEU A 79 -1.52 11.73 -0.49
N VAL A 80 -1.52 10.60 0.22
CA VAL A 80 -1.48 10.53 1.69
C VAL A 80 -0.08 10.20 2.17
N SER A 81 0.53 9.14 1.62
CA SER A 81 1.89 8.73 1.98
C SER A 81 2.56 7.92 0.88
N THR A 82 3.89 7.84 0.92
CA THR A 82 4.75 7.01 0.07
C THR A 82 5.72 6.11 0.85
N ASP A 83 5.59 6.08 2.18
CA ASP A 83 6.44 5.33 3.12
C ASP A 83 5.66 5.00 4.41
N ALA A 84 6.11 3.98 5.14
CA ALA A 84 5.48 3.53 6.37
C ALA A 84 5.56 4.56 7.51
N ASP A 85 6.67 5.27 7.67
CA ASP A 85 6.87 6.21 8.79
C ASP A 85 5.88 7.38 8.72
N SER A 86 5.76 7.98 7.54
CA SER A 86 4.82 9.07 7.27
C SER A 86 3.38 8.59 7.42
N PHE A 87 3.06 7.38 6.95
CA PHE A 87 1.70 6.84 7.07
C PHE A 87 1.34 6.46 8.51
N SER A 88 2.28 5.88 9.27
CA SER A 88 2.11 5.57 10.69
C SER A 88 1.87 6.83 11.49
N THR A 89 2.64 7.89 11.22
CA THR A 89 2.43 9.21 11.83
C THR A 89 1.04 9.77 11.49
N PHE A 90 0.61 9.64 10.24
CA PHE A 90 -0.71 10.07 9.80
C PHE A 90 -1.84 9.28 10.49
N ALA A 91 -1.74 7.96 10.55
CA ALA A 91 -2.73 7.08 11.17
C ALA A 91 -2.89 7.38 12.67
N LEU A 92 -1.77 7.57 13.37
CA LEU A 92 -1.76 7.93 14.78
C LEU A 92 -2.39 9.30 15.02
N ARG A 93 -1.97 10.32 14.26
CA ARG A 93 -2.45 11.71 14.47
C ARG A 93 -3.90 11.91 14.08
N THR A 94 -4.36 11.23 13.04
CA THR A 94 -5.70 11.46 12.47
C THR A 94 -6.75 10.55 13.10
N TYR A 95 -6.37 9.31 13.42
CA TYR A 95 -7.32 8.27 13.85
C TYR A 95 -6.96 7.62 15.19
N GLY A 96 -5.80 7.95 15.79
CA GLY A 96 -5.36 7.33 17.03
C GLY A 96 -4.91 5.87 16.88
N VAL A 97 -4.63 5.42 15.65
CA VAL A 97 -4.25 4.03 15.34
C VAL A 97 -2.73 3.87 15.32
N GLN A 98 -2.26 2.77 15.89
CA GLN A 98 -0.85 2.36 15.89
C GLN A 98 -0.69 1.00 15.24
N LEU A 99 0.51 0.74 14.72
CA LEU A 99 0.90 -0.58 14.24
C LEU A 99 0.91 -1.55 15.42
N ASP A 100 0.27 -2.70 15.26
CA ASP A 100 0.17 -3.76 16.27
C ASP A 100 1.04 -4.98 15.91
N LEU A 101 1.98 -4.81 14.99
CA LEU A 101 2.93 -5.84 14.55
C LEU A 101 4.32 -5.57 15.11
N THR A 102 4.97 -6.66 15.51
CA THR A 102 6.41 -6.71 15.73
C THR A 102 7.16 -6.86 14.40
N GLU A 103 8.47 -6.57 14.39
CA GLU A 103 9.34 -6.75 13.21
C GLU A 103 9.32 -8.19 12.67
N ALA A 104 9.25 -9.18 13.57
CA ALA A 104 9.14 -10.58 13.20
C ALA A 104 7.81 -10.87 12.47
N GLU A 105 6.71 -10.28 12.93
CA GLU A 105 5.41 -10.42 12.28
C GLU A 105 5.37 -9.71 10.93
N VAL A 106 5.96 -8.51 10.81
CA VAL A 106 6.11 -7.82 9.51
C VAL A 106 6.79 -8.73 8.48
N THR A 107 7.85 -9.44 8.89
CA THR A 107 8.54 -10.41 8.01
C THR A 107 7.64 -11.58 7.60
N LEU A 108 6.80 -12.08 8.50
CA LEU A 108 5.84 -13.14 8.20
C LEU A 108 4.75 -12.66 7.22
N TYR A 109 4.21 -11.46 7.43
CA TYR A 109 3.22 -10.84 6.55
C TYR A 109 3.80 -10.59 5.15
N MET A 110 5.04 -10.11 5.02
CA MET A 110 5.68 -9.96 3.70
C MET A 110 5.71 -11.28 2.93
N ARG A 111 6.04 -12.40 3.59
CA ARG A 111 6.04 -13.73 2.96
C ARG A 111 4.62 -14.15 2.55
N ALA A 112 3.65 -13.94 3.43
CA ALA A 112 2.25 -14.27 3.16
C ALA A 112 1.72 -13.50 1.93
N ASN A 113 2.00 -12.19 1.83
CA ASN A 113 1.57 -11.35 0.71
C ASN A 113 2.18 -11.79 -0.62
N VAL A 114 3.47 -12.17 -0.62
CA VAL A 114 4.14 -12.73 -1.80
C VAL A 114 3.47 -14.04 -2.24
N ASP A 115 3.16 -14.92 -1.29
CA ASP A 115 2.55 -16.22 -1.59
C ASP A 115 1.09 -16.07 -2.05
N GLU A 116 0.32 -15.17 -1.46
CA GLU A 116 -1.03 -14.87 -1.91
C GLU A 116 -1.04 -14.32 -3.34
N LEU A 117 -0.18 -13.34 -3.65
CA LEU A 117 -0.08 -12.77 -4.99
C LEU A 117 0.31 -13.82 -6.05
N ARG A 118 1.19 -14.76 -5.69
CA ARG A 118 1.54 -15.92 -6.53
C ARG A 118 0.34 -16.83 -6.78
N GLN A 119 -0.48 -17.07 -5.76
CA GLN A 119 -1.69 -17.89 -5.91
C GLN A 119 -2.75 -17.21 -6.78
N GLN A 120 -2.93 -15.89 -6.63
CA GLN A 120 -3.84 -15.11 -7.47
C GLN A 120 -3.41 -15.16 -8.95
N SER A 121 -2.11 -15.05 -9.23
CA SER A 121 -1.56 -15.14 -10.58
C SER A 121 -1.79 -16.51 -11.25
N LYS A 122 -1.88 -17.59 -10.47
CA LYS A 122 -2.15 -18.95 -10.99
C LYS A 122 -3.63 -19.20 -11.30
N LYS A 123 -4.54 -18.43 -10.68
CA LYS A 123 -6.00 -18.58 -10.85
C LYS A 123 -6.54 -17.88 -12.09
N ILE A 124 -5.77 -17.00 -12.72
CA ILE A 124 -6.14 -16.33 -13.96
C ILE A 124 -5.51 -17.13 -15.12
N PRO A 125 -6.27 -18.02 -15.80
CA PRO A 125 -5.75 -18.65 -17.02
C PRO A 125 -5.49 -17.55 -18.04
N SER A 126 -4.25 -17.50 -18.55
CA SER A 126 -3.86 -16.70 -19.71
C SER A 126 -4.83 -17.01 -20.86
N LYS A 127 -5.67 -16.04 -21.21
CA LYS A 127 -6.46 -16.04 -22.44
C LYS A 127 -5.57 -15.73 -23.63
#